data_AF-H6W9F1-F1
#
_entry.id   AF-H6W9F1-F1
#
_cell.length_a   1.000
_cell.length_b   1.000
_cell.length_c   1.000
_cell.angle_alpha   90.00
_cell.angle_beta   90.00
_cell.angle_gamma   90.00
#
_symmetry.space_group_name_H-M   'P 1'
#
loop_
_entity.id
_entity.type
_entity.pdbx_description
1 polymer ?
#
loop_
_entity_poly.entity_id
_entity_poly.type
_entity_poly.pdbx_seq_one_letter_code
_entity_poly.pdbx_strand_id
1 'polypeptide(L)'
;MKFSAVAAVILAGSAAAAPGTALRQARAAKRTARHGNPIQYVQGPSSEQTNKTDVSYSSNWAGAVLVGTGYTSVTGTFTAPTPSTAGSGSAWVGIDGDTCGTAILQTGIDWTKSGNSISYDAWYEWYPDYAYDFSGISISAGDSIKVTVTATSKTAGTAVVENLTKGKSVSHTFNGGVDGDLCEYNAEWIVEDFEEGSSLVQFANFGSVTFTGASATKSG
;
A
#
# COMPACT_ATOMS: atom_id res chain seq x y z
N MET A 1 54.36 -51.55 11.93
CA MET A 1 54.16 -50.11 11.69
C MET A 1 54.20 -49.85 10.19
N LYS A 2 53.05 -49.73 9.51
CA LYS A 2 52.93 -49.12 8.17
C LYS A 2 51.52 -48.51 8.08
N PHE A 3 51.45 -47.19 8.07
CA PHE A 3 50.23 -46.40 7.93
C PHE A 3 49.85 -46.34 6.45
N SER A 4 48.57 -46.61 6.12
CA SER A 4 48.00 -46.28 4.81
C SER A 4 46.96 -45.19 5.02
N ALA A 5 47.26 -43.99 4.52
CA ALA A 5 46.38 -42.83 4.57
C ALA A 5 45.29 -42.94 3.49
N VAL A 6 44.03 -42.77 3.89
CA VAL A 6 42.90 -42.59 2.99
C VAL A 6 42.85 -41.12 2.60
N ALA A 7 43.06 -40.81 1.31
CA ALA A 7 42.87 -39.47 0.78
C ALA A 7 41.37 -39.26 0.48
N ALA A 8 40.69 -38.46 1.31
CA ALA A 8 39.35 -37.99 1.03
C ALA A 8 39.42 -36.76 0.11
N VAL A 9 38.99 -36.91 -1.14
CA VAL A 9 38.81 -35.81 -2.07
C VAL A 9 37.52 -35.07 -1.70
N ILE A 10 37.64 -33.88 -1.12
CA ILE A 10 36.51 -32.98 -0.90
C ILE A 10 36.31 -32.18 -2.20
N LEU A 11 35.26 -32.50 -2.96
CA LEU A 11 34.78 -31.62 -4.02
C LEU A 11 34.13 -30.39 -3.37
N ALA A 12 34.87 -29.30 -3.27
CA ALA A 12 34.30 -27.99 -2.99
C ALA A 12 33.55 -27.50 -4.24
N GLY A 13 32.25 -27.77 -4.31
CA GLY A 13 31.38 -27.15 -5.31
C GLY A 13 31.26 -25.66 -5.02
N SER A 14 31.92 -24.82 -5.82
CA SER A 14 31.69 -23.39 -5.84
C SER A 14 30.27 -23.13 -6.33
N ALA A 15 29.35 -22.86 -5.41
CA ALA A 15 28.04 -22.31 -5.74
C ALA A 15 28.26 -20.91 -6.32
N ALA A 16 28.18 -20.80 -7.64
CA ALA A 16 28.12 -19.52 -8.31
C ALA A 16 26.85 -18.80 -7.83
N ALA A 17 27.02 -17.79 -6.97
CA ALA A 17 25.94 -16.92 -6.56
C ALA A 17 25.34 -16.27 -7.82
N ALA A 18 24.08 -16.61 -8.11
CA ALA A 18 23.39 -16.04 -9.26
C ALA A 18 23.40 -14.51 -9.15
N PRO A 19 23.87 -13.77 -10.18
CA PRO A 19 23.92 -12.32 -10.15
C PRO A 19 22.49 -11.79 -10.09
N GLY A 20 22.04 -11.43 -8.88
CA GLY A 20 20.68 -10.93 -8.64
C GLY A 20 20.06 -11.37 -7.32
N THR A 21 20.60 -12.35 -6.61
CA THR A 21 20.08 -12.74 -5.27
C THR A 21 20.24 -11.63 -4.25
N ALA A 22 21.38 -10.93 -4.22
CA ALA A 22 21.59 -9.78 -3.33
C ALA A 22 20.67 -8.60 -3.67
N LEU A 23 20.43 -8.33 -4.96
CA LEU A 23 19.47 -7.29 -5.38
C LEU A 23 18.03 -7.68 -5.08
N ARG A 24 17.68 -8.96 -5.22
CA ARG A 24 16.37 -9.51 -4.82
C ARG A 24 16.17 -9.47 -3.32
N GLN A 25 17.20 -9.80 -2.53
CA GLN A 25 17.17 -9.68 -1.07
C GLN A 25 17.10 -8.23 -0.61
N ALA A 26 17.86 -7.32 -1.23
CA ALA A 26 17.77 -5.89 -0.92
C ALA A 26 16.40 -5.30 -1.28
N ARG A 27 15.81 -5.73 -2.40
CA ARG A 27 14.42 -5.38 -2.76
C ARG A 27 13.41 -5.98 -1.78
N ALA A 28 13.61 -7.23 -1.35
CA ALA A 28 12.75 -7.87 -0.34
C ALA A 28 12.87 -7.22 1.04
N ALA A 29 14.07 -6.78 1.44
CA ALA A 29 14.31 -6.07 2.70
C ALA A 29 13.84 -4.60 2.67
N LYS A 30 13.82 -3.96 1.49
CA LYS A 30 13.18 -2.66 1.29
C LYS A 30 11.65 -2.76 1.33
N ARG A 31 11.08 -3.84 0.79
CA ARG A 31 9.63 -4.11 0.88
C ARG A 31 9.10 -4.17 2.30
N THR A 32 9.92 -4.59 3.27
CA THR A 32 9.54 -4.65 4.70
C THR A 32 9.70 -3.31 5.45
N ALA A 33 10.06 -2.22 4.78
CA ALA A 33 10.28 -0.90 5.41
C ALA A 33 9.37 0.20 4.85
N ARG A 34 8.29 -0.18 4.15
CA ARG A 34 7.26 0.76 3.72
C ARG A 34 6.29 1.02 4.87
N HIS A 35 5.92 2.28 5.01
CA HIS A 35 4.91 2.75 5.96
C HIS A 35 3.96 3.69 5.24
N GLY A 36 2.66 3.54 5.43
CA GLY A 36 1.70 4.60 5.13
C GLY A 36 1.82 5.72 6.15
N ASN A 37 1.50 6.95 5.79
CA ASN A 37 1.49 8.05 6.76
C ASN A 37 0.14 8.74 6.79
N PRO A 38 -0.30 9.25 7.95
CA PRO A 38 -1.38 10.22 8.02
C PRO A 38 -1.16 11.39 7.05
N ILE A 39 -2.24 12.05 6.67
CA ILE A 39 -2.19 13.17 5.73
C ILE A 39 -1.26 14.28 6.26
N GLN A 40 -0.36 14.76 5.39
CA GLN A 40 0.53 15.88 5.70
C GLN A 40 0.02 17.14 4.98
N TYR A 41 -0.74 17.99 5.70
CA TYR A 41 -1.31 19.20 5.13
C TYR A 41 -0.28 20.28 4.78
N VAL A 42 -0.49 20.98 3.67
CA VAL A 42 0.30 22.13 3.22
C VAL A 42 -0.60 23.32 2.88
N GLN A 43 -0.05 24.53 2.89
CA GLN A 43 -0.82 25.72 2.52
C GLN A 43 -1.10 25.74 1.01
N GLY A 44 -2.38 25.89 0.67
CA GLY A 44 -2.84 26.07 -0.70
C GLY A 44 -2.84 27.53 -1.17
N PRO A 45 -2.96 27.78 -2.48
CA PRO A 45 -3.31 29.10 -3.00
C PRO A 45 -4.65 29.57 -2.42
N SER A 46 -4.71 30.83 -1.96
CA SER A 46 -5.92 31.44 -1.40
C SER A 46 -7.02 31.48 -2.47
N SER A 47 -8.04 30.64 -2.33
CA SER A 47 -9.15 30.52 -3.29
C SER A 47 -10.46 30.92 -2.59
N GLU A 48 -11.20 31.87 -3.18
CA GLU A 48 -12.57 32.17 -2.75
C GLU A 48 -13.45 30.93 -2.92
N GLN A 49 -13.98 30.42 -1.81
CA GLN A 49 -14.81 29.22 -1.78
C GLN A 49 -16.13 29.46 -2.53
N THR A 50 -16.29 28.85 -3.70
CA THR A 50 -17.55 28.91 -4.46
C THR A 50 -18.26 27.56 -4.64
N ASN A 51 -17.78 26.46 -4.04
CA ASN A 51 -18.43 25.15 -4.12
C ASN A 51 -18.34 24.36 -2.80
N LYS A 52 -19.35 23.50 -2.54
CA LYS A 52 -19.56 22.64 -1.34
C LYS A 52 -18.49 21.54 -1.14
N THR A 53 -17.24 21.83 -1.45
CA THR A 53 -16.09 20.94 -1.27
C THR A 53 -14.98 21.78 -0.66
N ASP A 54 -14.61 21.48 0.58
CA ASP A 54 -13.47 22.12 1.23
C ASP A 54 -12.18 21.58 0.59
N VAL A 55 -11.56 22.40 -0.26
CA VAL A 55 -10.31 22.04 -0.93
C VAL A 55 -9.16 22.20 0.06
N SER A 56 -8.48 21.10 0.35
CA SER A 56 -7.25 21.06 1.15
C SER A 56 -6.09 20.53 0.33
N TYR A 57 -4.87 20.93 0.68
CA TYR A 57 -3.65 20.52 -0.01
C TYR A 57 -2.78 19.69 0.93
N SER A 58 -2.14 18.66 0.38
CA SER A 58 -1.22 17.78 1.11
C SER A 58 0.05 17.54 0.29
N SER A 59 1.16 17.27 0.97
CA SER A 59 2.42 16.87 0.33
C SER A 59 2.45 15.41 -0.10
N ASN A 60 1.70 14.53 0.57
CA ASN A 60 1.77 13.08 0.35
C ASN A 60 0.47 12.47 -0.18
N TRP A 61 -0.71 13.03 0.09
CA TRP A 61 -2.00 12.47 -0.33
C TRP A 61 -2.69 13.31 -1.40
N ALA A 62 -3.31 12.63 -2.36
CA ALA A 62 -4.25 13.21 -3.31
C ALA A 62 -5.47 12.31 -3.47
N GLY A 63 -6.67 12.85 -3.32
CA GLY A 63 -7.88 12.05 -3.41
C GLY A 63 -9.11 12.70 -2.81
N ALA A 64 -10.08 11.88 -2.41
CA ALA A 64 -11.28 12.32 -1.72
C ALA A 64 -11.29 11.74 -0.31
N VAL A 65 -11.58 12.60 0.68
CA VAL A 65 -11.78 12.22 2.08
C VAL A 65 -13.18 12.65 2.48
N LEU A 66 -13.95 11.74 3.07
CA LEU A 66 -15.19 12.08 3.75
C LEU A 66 -14.94 12.17 5.24
N VAL A 67 -15.29 13.31 5.84
CA VAL A 67 -15.18 13.53 7.29
C VAL A 67 -16.55 13.36 7.94
N GLY A 68 -16.60 12.62 9.04
CA GLY A 68 -17.83 12.28 9.75
C GLY A 68 -17.55 11.39 10.96
N THR A 69 -18.47 10.47 11.25
CA THR A 69 -18.34 9.49 12.32
C THR A 69 -18.99 8.17 11.90
N GLY A 70 -18.50 7.06 12.46
CA GLY A 70 -19.06 5.73 12.30
C GLY A 70 -18.79 5.10 10.93
N TYR A 71 -17.76 5.54 10.19
CA TYR A 71 -17.35 4.88 8.95
C TYR A 71 -16.78 3.50 9.24
N THR A 72 -17.39 2.45 8.68
CA THR A 72 -17.03 1.06 8.96
C THR A 72 -16.67 0.26 7.73
N SER A 73 -16.90 0.76 6.52
CA SER A 73 -16.37 0.14 5.32
C SER A 73 -16.15 1.16 4.23
N VAL A 74 -15.05 0.99 3.50
CA VAL A 74 -14.71 1.83 2.34
C VAL A 74 -14.28 0.91 1.21
N THR A 75 -14.85 1.13 0.03
CA THR A 75 -14.61 0.32 -1.17
C THR A 75 -14.35 1.23 -2.36
N GLY A 76 -13.43 0.83 -3.23
CA GLY A 76 -13.23 1.47 -4.53
C GLY A 76 -12.65 0.49 -5.54
N THR A 77 -12.88 0.75 -6.81
CA THR A 77 -12.28 0.01 -7.92
C THR A 77 -11.54 0.95 -8.85
N PHE A 78 -10.30 0.62 -9.19
CA PHE A 78 -9.48 1.40 -10.11
C PHE A 78 -8.67 0.48 -11.02
N THR A 79 -8.17 1.05 -12.12
CA THR A 79 -7.27 0.34 -13.03
C THR A 79 -5.83 0.53 -12.57
N ALA A 80 -5.06 -0.56 -12.47
CA ALA A 80 -3.64 -0.51 -12.14
C ALA A 80 -2.89 0.36 -13.18
N PRO A 81 -2.25 1.48 -12.75
CA PRO A 81 -1.73 2.49 -13.66
C PRO A 81 -0.48 2.00 -14.39
N THR A 82 -0.10 2.67 -15.47
CA THR A 82 1.18 2.41 -16.16
C THR A 82 2.10 3.62 -16.03
N PRO A 83 2.98 3.67 -15.01
CA PRO A 83 3.89 4.80 -14.83
C PRO A 83 4.79 5.05 -16.06
N SER A 84 4.91 6.33 -16.42
CA SER A 84 5.72 6.81 -17.54
C SER A 84 7.14 7.19 -17.11
N THR A 85 7.32 7.68 -15.88
CA THR A 85 8.64 8.02 -15.31
C THR A 85 9.07 7.00 -14.25
N ALA A 86 10.37 6.96 -13.96
CA ALA A 86 10.89 6.20 -12.82
C ALA A 86 10.32 6.74 -11.50
N GLY A 87 10.19 5.86 -10.51
CA GLY A 87 9.62 6.19 -9.21
C GLY A 87 8.55 5.19 -8.77
N SER A 88 7.85 5.54 -7.69
CA SER A 88 6.78 4.75 -7.10
C SER A 88 5.53 5.58 -6.83
N GLY A 89 4.48 4.93 -6.37
CA GLY A 89 3.26 5.55 -5.85
C GLY A 89 2.29 4.46 -5.43
N SER A 90 1.27 4.82 -4.66
CA SER A 90 0.25 3.90 -4.18
C SER A 90 -1.15 4.41 -4.52
N ALA A 91 -2.10 3.48 -4.64
CA ALA A 91 -3.53 3.79 -4.70
C ALA A 91 -4.27 2.85 -3.75
N TRP A 92 -5.07 3.42 -2.85
CA TRP A 92 -5.67 2.70 -1.74
C TRP A 92 -6.99 3.31 -1.26
N VAL A 93 -7.70 2.53 -0.46
CA VAL A 93 -8.86 2.99 0.32
C VAL A 93 -8.60 2.77 1.80
N GLY A 94 -9.14 3.65 2.63
CA GLY A 94 -8.88 3.61 4.07
C GLY A 94 -10.00 4.19 4.93
N ILE A 95 -9.85 3.93 6.22
CA ILE A 95 -10.59 4.57 7.32
C ILE A 95 -9.55 5.25 8.21
N ASP A 96 -9.81 6.51 8.58
CA ASP A 96 -8.98 7.38 9.42
C ASP A 96 -7.65 7.85 8.79
N GLY A 97 -6.76 8.50 9.55
CA GLY A 97 -5.51 9.07 9.04
C GLY A 97 -5.57 10.52 8.57
N ASP A 98 -6.76 11.10 8.45
CA ASP A 98 -6.94 12.54 8.26
C ASP A 98 -7.19 13.26 9.59
N THR A 99 -8.45 13.38 9.99
CA THR A 99 -8.82 14.05 11.25
C THR A 99 -8.59 13.16 12.47
N CYS A 100 -8.43 11.86 12.26
CA CYS A 100 -8.04 10.88 13.27
C CYS A 100 -6.60 10.40 13.00
N GLY A 101 -5.63 10.92 13.73
CA GLY A 101 -4.21 10.56 13.56
C GLY A 101 -3.74 9.34 14.36
N THR A 102 -4.63 8.62 15.05
CA THR A 102 -4.25 7.50 15.94
C THR A 102 -4.04 6.19 15.22
N ALA A 103 -4.80 5.94 14.14
CA ALA A 103 -4.72 4.73 13.36
C ALA A 103 -5.22 4.97 11.93
N ILE A 104 -4.88 4.06 11.03
CA ILE A 104 -5.42 3.99 9.66
C ILE A 104 -5.60 2.51 9.31
N LEU A 105 -6.82 2.09 8.99
CA LEU A 105 -7.06 0.78 8.38
C LEU A 105 -7.13 0.97 6.87
N GLN A 106 -6.16 0.43 6.14
CA GLN A 106 -6.02 0.71 4.70
C GLN A 106 -5.50 -0.48 3.89
N THR A 107 -5.88 -0.50 2.61
CA THR A 107 -5.42 -1.52 1.65
C THR A 107 -5.41 -0.98 0.24
N GLY A 108 -4.44 -1.44 -0.55
CA GLY A 108 -4.17 -0.87 -1.86
C GLY A 108 -3.20 -1.67 -2.69
N ILE A 109 -2.70 -1.00 -3.72
CA ILE A 109 -1.54 -1.45 -4.48
C ILE A 109 -0.49 -0.35 -4.52
N ASP A 110 0.76 -0.78 -4.61
CA ASP A 110 1.87 0.06 -5.04
C ASP A 110 2.22 -0.24 -6.48
N TRP A 111 2.81 0.74 -7.14
CA TRP A 111 3.59 0.54 -8.36
C TRP A 111 4.99 1.08 -8.16
N THR A 112 5.96 0.46 -8.82
CA THR A 112 7.32 0.98 -8.95
C THR A 112 7.80 0.79 -10.37
N LYS A 113 8.27 1.87 -10.99
CA LYS A 113 8.96 1.86 -12.27
C LYS A 113 10.45 2.02 -12.09
N SER A 114 11.20 1.04 -12.56
CA SER A 114 12.67 1.06 -12.59
C SER A 114 13.16 0.66 -13.98
N GLY A 115 13.70 1.64 -14.71
CA GLY A 115 14.00 1.49 -16.13
C GLY A 115 12.74 1.15 -16.93
N ASN A 116 12.77 0.04 -17.67
CA ASN A 116 11.64 -0.43 -18.48
C ASN A 116 10.70 -1.39 -17.73
N SER A 117 11.02 -1.74 -16.47
CA SER A 117 10.23 -2.67 -15.69
C SER A 117 9.28 -1.94 -14.75
N ILE A 118 8.05 -2.44 -14.66
CA ILE A 118 7.06 -2.00 -13.67
C ILE A 118 6.72 -3.19 -12.79
N SER A 119 6.82 -3.01 -11.47
CA SER A 119 6.33 -3.95 -10.47
C SER A 119 5.12 -3.38 -9.76
N TYR A 120 4.26 -4.27 -9.29
CA TYR A 120 3.10 -3.96 -8.47
C TYR A 120 3.08 -4.90 -7.28
N ASP A 121 2.71 -4.38 -6.12
CA ASP A 121 2.56 -5.13 -4.89
C ASP A 121 1.22 -4.74 -4.26
N ALA A 122 0.39 -5.72 -3.90
CA ALA A 122 -0.84 -5.48 -3.13
C ALA A 122 -0.50 -5.55 -1.65
N TRP A 123 -1.11 -4.72 -0.82
CA TRP A 123 -0.73 -4.61 0.58
C TRP A 123 -1.91 -4.27 1.48
N TYR A 124 -1.73 -4.52 2.77
CA TYR A 124 -2.64 -4.12 3.85
C TYR A 124 -1.83 -3.49 4.98
N GLU A 125 -2.47 -2.60 5.74
CA GLU A 125 -1.83 -1.93 6.86
C GLU A 125 -2.88 -1.53 7.90
N TRP A 126 -2.48 -1.63 9.16
CA TRP A 126 -3.13 -0.96 10.27
C TRP A 126 -2.11 -0.03 10.91
N TYR A 127 -2.02 1.20 10.41
CA TYR A 127 -1.12 2.22 10.96
C TYR A 127 -1.41 2.40 12.47
N PRO A 128 -0.41 2.54 13.34
CA PRO A 128 1.02 2.79 13.04
C PRO A 128 1.92 1.56 12.91
N ASP A 129 1.37 0.34 12.74
CA ASP A 129 2.21 -0.80 12.32
C ASP A 129 2.58 -0.65 10.83
N TYR A 130 3.61 -1.40 10.41
CA TYR A 130 4.08 -1.42 9.04
C TYR A 130 3.03 -1.92 8.04
N ALA A 131 3.20 -1.54 6.78
CA ALA A 131 2.48 -2.16 5.68
C ALA A 131 3.05 -3.55 5.36
N TYR A 132 2.18 -4.50 5.07
CA TYR A 132 2.55 -5.87 4.70
C TYR A 132 2.02 -6.23 3.32
N ASP A 133 2.88 -6.87 2.51
CA ASP A 133 2.52 -7.34 1.18
C ASP A 133 1.61 -8.59 1.26
N PHE A 134 0.56 -8.61 0.44
CA PHE A 134 -0.18 -9.81 0.14
C PHE A 134 0.62 -10.75 -0.76
N SER A 135 0.59 -12.04 -0.43
CA SER A 135 1.03 -13.11 -1.33
C SER A 135 -0.17 -13.74 -2.05
N GLY A 136 0.07 -14.42 -3.19
CA GLY A 136 -0.98 -15.15 -3.90
C GLY A 136 -1.85 -14.32 -4.85
N ILE A 137 -1.57 -13.01 -4.99
CA ILE A 137 -2.17 -12.14 -6.01
C ILE A 137 -1.08 -11.63 -6.96
N SER A 138 -1.41 -11.50 -8.24
CA SER A 138 -0.53 -10.88 -9.24
C SER A 138 -1.26 -9.72 -9.88
N ILE A 139 -0.55 -8.61 -10.09
CA ILE A 139 -1.11 -7.40 -10.69
C ILE A 139 -0.27 -7.04 -11.91
N SER A 140 -0.94 -6.54 -12.93
CA SER A 140 -0.34 -6.07 -14.18
C SER A 140 -0.97 -4.74 -14.57
N ALA A 141 -0.23 -3.95 -15.35
CA ALA A 141 -0.75 -2.72 -15.95
C ALA A 141 -2.10 -2.98 -16.63
N GLY A 142 -3.11 -2.16 -16.33
CA GLY A 142 -4.44 -2.29 -16.92
C GLY A 142 -5.37 -3.27 -16.20
N ASP A 143 -4.92 -4.00 -15.18
CA ASP A 143 -5.82 -4.84 -14.38
C ASP A 143 -6.84 -3.98 -13.61
N SER A 144 -8.08 -4.44 -13.52
CA SER A 144 -9.12 -3.84 -12.69
C SER A 144 -9.02 -4.37 -11.27
N ILE A 145 -8.68 -3.48 -10.33
CA ILE A 145 -8.41 -3.81 -8.93
C ILE A 145 -9.52 -3.21 -8.07
N LYS A 146 -10.19 -4.06 -7.29
CA LYS A 146 -11.13 -3.64 -6.26
C LYS A 146 -10.47 -3.80 -4.90
N VAL A 147 -10.55 -2.74 -4.10
CA VAL A 147 -10.01 -2.69 -2.75
C VAL A 147 -11.12 -2.39 -1.78
N THR A 148 -11.09 -3.04 -0.62
CA THR A 148 -12.10 -2.87 0.42
C THR A 148 -11.46 -3.01 1.80
N VAL A 149 -11.76 -2.06 2.67
CA VAL A 149 -11.54 -2.21 4.12
C VAL A 149 -12.89 -2.29 4.84
N THR A 150 -12.93 -3.04 5.93
CA THR A 150 -14.10 -3.12 6.83
C THR A 150 -13.64 -3.15 8.28
N ALA A 151 -13.99 -2.14 9.06
CA ALA A 151 -13.82 -2.13 10.51
C ALA A 151 -14.99 -2.88 11.16
N THR A 152 -14.69 -3.91 11.95
CA THR A 152 -15.68 -4.65 12.77
C THR A 152 -15.69 -4.14 14.21
N SER A 153 -14.63 -3.47 14.62
CA SER A 153 -14.53 -2.62 15.80
C SER A 153 -13.43 -1.58 15.57
N LYS A 154 -13.21 -0.70 16.55
CA LYS A 154 -12.10 0.25 16.52
C LYS A 154 -10.70 -0.40 16.52
N THR A 155 -10.60 -1.71 16.72
CA THR A 155 -9.33 -2.45 16.81
C THR A 155 -9.31 -3.73 15.98
N ALA A 156 -10.39 -4.02 15.25
CA ALA A 156 -10.51 -5.23 14.43
C ALA A 156 -11.20 -4.92 13.10
N GLY A 157 -10.86 -5.70 12.08
CA GLY A 157 -11.38 -5.45 10.74
C GLY A 157 -10.76 -6.36 9.68
N THR A 158 -11.04 -6.05 8.43
CA THR A 158 -10.51 -6.77 7.27
C THR A 158 -10.03 -5.81 6.19
N ALA A 159 -8.99 -6.24 5.47
CA ALA A 159 -8.47 -5.61 4.27
C ALA A 159 -8.51 -6.61 3.13
N VAL A 160 -9.11 -6.24 2.00
CA VAL A 160 -9.32 -7.12 0.85
C VAL A 160 -8.85 -6.44 -0.43
N VAL A 161 -8.06 -7.16 -1.23
CA VAL A 161 -7.69 -6.78 -2.59
C VAL A 161 -8.15 -7.85 -3.56
N GLU A 162 -8.93 -7.44 -4.56
CA GLU A 162 -9.45 -8.30 -5.62
C GLU A 162 -8.90 -7.81 -6.97
N ASN A 163 -8.19 -8.67 -7.69
CA ASN A 163 -7.90 -8.47 -9.11
C ASN A 163 -9.05 -9.05 -9.92
N LEU A 164 -9.98 -8.19 -10.33
CA LEU A 164 -11.18 -8.55 -11.06
C LEU A 164 -10.86 -9.06 -12.47
N THR A 165 -9.80 -8.54 -13.11
CA THR A 165 -9.34 -9.01 -14.42
C THR A 165 -8.88 -10.47 -14.37
N LYS A 166 -8.25 -10.88 -13.27
CA LYS A 166 -7.68 -12.23 -13.10
C LYS A 166 -8.52 -13.16 -12.23
N GLY A 167 -9.63 -12.68 -11.67
CA GLY A 167 -10.50 -13.46 -10.78
C GLY A 167 -9.77 -13.95 -9.52
N LYS A 168 -8.87 -13.14 -8.96
CA LYS A 168 -8.11 -13.48 -7.75
C LYS A 168 -8.41 -12.49 -6.64
N SER A 169 -8.51 -12.99 -5.41
CA SER A 169 -8.77 -12.20 -4.21
C SER A 169 -7.84 -12.67 -3.09
N VAL A 170 -7.36 -11.70 -2.31
CA VAL A 170 -6.57 -11.89 -1.09
C VAL A 170 -7.17 -11.04 0.02
N SER A 171 -7.07 -11.52 1.25
CA SER A 171 -7.65 -10.86 2.42
C SER A 171 -6.79 -11.04 3.65
N HIS A 172 -6.75 -10.03 4.50
CA HIS A 172 -6.16 -10.06 5.83
C HIS A 172 -7.22 -9.68 6.87
N THR A 173 -7.19 -10.35 8.02
CA THR A 173 -8.10 -10.07 9.14
C THR A 173 -7.29 -9.62 10.35
N PHE A 174 -7.58 -8.41 10.83
CA PHE A 174 -7.10 -7.87 12.10
C PHE A 174 -8.06 -8.28 13.21
N ASN A 175 -7.56 -8.94 14.25
CA ASN A 175 -8.37 -9.52 15.32
C ASN A 175 -8.24 -8.77 16.67
N GLY A 176 -7.78 -7.51 16.65
CA GLY A 176 -7.32 -6.80 17.86
C GLY A 176 -5.80 -6.81 18.01
N GLY A 177 -5.32 -6.20 19.11
CA GLY A 177 -3.88 -6.11 19.41
C GLY A 177 -3.10 -5.22 18.44
N VAL A 178 -3.78 -4.26 17.84
CA VAL A 178 -3.23 -3.25 16.92
C VAL A 178 -2.60 -2.09 17.70
N ASP A 179 -1.68 -1.36 17.06
CA ASP A 179 -0.89 -0.31 17.71
C ASP A 179 -1.62 1.03 17.86
N GLY A 180 -2.86 1.12 17.37
CA GLY A 180 -3.72 2.29 17.50
C GLY A 180 -5.18 1.96 17.23
N ASP A 181 -6.08 2.68 17.91
CA ASP A 181 -7.53 2.55 17.73
C ASP A 181 -8.01 3.48 16.61
N LEU A 182 -8.91 2.98 15.76
CA LEU A 182 -9.68 3.79 14.83
C LEU A 182 -10.64 4.72 15.59
N CYS A 183 -10.81 5.94 15.08
CA CYS A 183 -11.89 6.84 15.47
C CYS A 183 -13.16 6.57 14.65
N GLU A 184 -13.02 6.03 13.43
CA GLU A 184 -14.05 5.87 12.40
C GLU A 184 -14.59 7.21 11.89
N TYR A 185 -13.72 8.22 11.78
CA TYR A 185 -14.05 9.59 11.41
C TYR A 185 -13.85 9.89 9.93
N ASN A 186 -12.91 9.18 9.30
CA ASN A 186 -12.58 9.41 7.90
C ASN A 186 -12.87 8.17 7.06
N ALA A 187 -13.25 8.40 5.80
CA ALA A 187 -13.32 7.39 4.77
C ALA A 187 -12.72 7.97 3.49
N GLU A 188 -11.70 7.33 2.92
CA GLU A 188 -10.94 7.92 1.83
C GLU A 188 -10.54 6.99 0.69
N TRP A 189 -10.29 7.62 -0.46
CA TRP A 189 -9.78 7.04 -1.70
C TRP A 189 -8.59 7.87 -2.15
N ILE A 190 -7.39 7.35 -1.93
CA ILE A 190 -6.15 8.12 -1.98
C ILE A 190 -5.20 7.55 -3.02
N VAL A 191 -4.53 8.45 -3.73
CA VAL A 191 -3.26 8.22 -4.40
C VAL A 191 -2.18 8.89 -3.56
N GLU A 192 -1.15 8.14 -3.18
CA GLU A 192 -0.16 8.61 -2.21
C GLU A 192 1.29 8.47 -2.70
N ASP A 193 2.06 9.51 -2.39
CA ASP A 193 3.52 9.49 -2.36
C ASP A 193 3.95 9.01 -0.96
N PHE A 194 4.12 7.70 -0.82
CA PHE A 194 4.35 7.08 0.51
C PHE A 194 5.81 7.23 0.96
N GLU A 195 6.09 6.97 2.23
CA GLU A 195 7.46 7.04 2.75
C GLU A 195 8.19 5.70 2.63
N GLU A 196 9.44 5.75 2.18
CA GLU A 196 10.39 4.64 2.27
C GLU A 196 11.64 5.14 3.01
N GLY A 197 11.91 4.58 4.19
CA GLY A 197 12.99 5.06 5.05
C GLY A 197 12.62 6.37 5.74
N SER A 198 13.25 7.48 5.36
CA SER A 198 13.06 8.79 6.01
C SER A 198 12.59 9.88 5.05
N SER A 199 12.07 9.50 3.88
CA SER A 199 11.61 10.42 2.85
C SER A 199 10.46 9.82 2.06
N LEU A 200 9.63 10.69 1.49
CA LEU A 200 8.71 10.29 0.43
C LEU A 200 9.49 9.66 -0.72
N VAL A 201 8.86 8.71 -1.40
CA VAL A 201 9.46 8.07 -2.56
C VAL A 201 9.64 9.07 -3.71
N GLN A 202 10.43 8.69 -4.71
CA GLN A 202 10.38 9.43 -5.97
C GLN A 202 9.01 9.19 -6.59
N PHE A 203 8.12 10.18 -6.55
CA PHE A 203 6.76 10.00 -7.07
C PHE A 203 6.74 9.84 -8.60
N ALA A 204 6.25 8.70 -9.08
CA ALA A 204 6.18 8.41 -10.50
C ALA A 204 5.01 9.16 -11.16
N ASN A 205 5.18 9.59 -12.41
CA ASN A 205 4.07 10.02 -13.24
C ASN A 205 3.28 8.78 -13.71
N PHE A 206 2.20 8.49 -13.00
CA PHE A 206 1.28 7.36 -13.24
C PHE A 206 0.16 7.67 -14.24
N GLY A 207 0.12 8.88 -14.80
CA GLY A 207 -1.01 9.36 -15.59
C GLY A 207 -2.19 9.71 -14.69
N SER A 208 -3.21 8.85 -14.66
CA SER A 208 -4.41 9.05 -13.85
C SER A 208 -4.84 7.75 -13.19
N VAL A 209 -5.31 7.86 -11.96
CA VAL A 209 -6.04 6.80 -11.25
C VAL A 209 -7.43 7.35 -10.94
N THR A 210 -8.45 6.59 -11.31
CA THR A 210 -9.84 6.95 -11.05
C THR A 210 -10.49 5.85 -10.23
N PHE A 211 -10.95 6.18 -9.03
CA PHE A 211 -11.77 5.29 -8.22
C PHE A 211 -13.21 5.33 -8.74
N THR A 212 -13.71 4.17 -9.13
CA THR A 212 -15.07 3.90 -9.58
C THR A 212 -15.76 2.97 -8.58
N GLY A 213 -17.09 2.99 -8.52
CA GLY A 213 -17.82 2.25 -7.49
C GLY A 213 -17.40 2.66 -6.06
N ALA A 214 -16.94 3.90 -5.89
CA ALA A 214 -16.49 4.43 -4.61
C ALA A 214 -17.68 4.50 -3.65
N SER A 215 -17.61 3.73 -2.56
CA SER A 215 -18.68 3.67 -1.55
C SER A 215 -18.10 3.60 -0.15
N ALA A 216 -18.67 4.38 0.77
CA ALA A 216 -18.41 4.28 2.19
C ALA A 216 -19.70 3.93 2.93
N THR A 217 -19.61 3.03 3.90
CA THR A 217 -20.72 2.63 4.78
C THR A 217 -20.50 3.21 6.16
N LYS A 218 -21.57 3.72 6.76
CA LYS A 218 -21.60 4.07 8.17
C LYS A 218 -22.42 3.05 8.95
N SER A 219 -21.91 2.60 10.09
CA SER A 219 -22.75 1.93 11.08
C SER A 219 -23.54 3.00 11.84
N GLY A 220 -24.87 2.87 11.83
CA GLY A 220 -25.79 3.78 12.53
C GLY A 220 -25.97 3.45 13.99
#